data_AF-A0A973H4Z0-F1
#
_entry.id   AF-A0A973H4Z0-F1
#
_cell.length_a   1.000
_cell.length_b   1.000
_cell.length_c   1.000
_cell.angle_alpha   90.00
_cell.angle_beta   90.00
_cell.angle_gamma   90.00
#
_symmetry.space_group_name_H-M   'P 1'
#
loop_
_entity.id
_entity.type
_entity.pdbx_description
1 polymer ?
#
loop_
_entity_poly.entity_id
_entity_poly.type
_entity_poly.pdbx_seq_one_letter_code
_entity_poly.pdbx_strand_id
1 'polypeptide(L)'
;MGLNSAMATVPTQDKGSDEIDFVRWFSQLEGNLAETLGGVLLRAARPVQVGDAAGAQNLASTSAGRLVGWSLREATGAAPGVVRIWDGRDNQGALLACINLGQGASETQWMAPGGVSFQHGCFVEIIAGGGLSADVEGAVFLGGAE
;
A
#
# COMPACT_ATOMS: atom_id res chain seq x y z
N MET A 1 42.71 33.85 -21.19
CA MET A 1 42.76 32.78 -20.18
C MET A 1 41.33 32.41 -19.83
N GLY A 2 40.77 31.40 -20.49
CA GLY A 2 39.42 30.90 -20.19
C GLY A 2 39.55 29.52 -19.56
N LEU A 3 39.03 29.35 -18.35
CA LEU A 3 38.93 28.04 -17.69
C LEU A 3 37.57 27.43 -18.07
N ASN A 4 37.58 26.56 -19.08
CA ASN A 4 36.46 25.65 -19.34
C ASN A 4 36.46 24.60 -18.22
N SER A 5 35.49 24.68 -17.32
CA SER A 5 35.25 23.62 -16.33
C SER A 5 34.61 22.44 -17.03
N ALA A 6 35.35 21.34 -17.17
CA ALA A 6 34.88 20.11 -17.76
C ALA A 6 33.77 19.51 -16.88
N MET A 7 32.59 19.39 -17.48
CA MET A 7 31.45 18.63 -16.97
C MET A 7 31.90 17.17 -16.82
N ALA A 8 31.96 16.67 -15.58
CA ALA A 8 32.31 15.28 -15.31
C ALA A 8 31.26 14.37 -15.96
N THR A 9 31.71 13.55 -16.91
CA THR A 9 30.90 12.56 -17.61
C THR A 9 30.37 11.55 -16.59
N VAL A 10 29.06 11.56 -16.35
CA VAL A 10 28.39 10.53 -15.54
C VAL A 10 28.42 9.23 -16.36
N PRO A 11 28.99 8.13 -15.86
CA PRO A 11 28.97 6.86 -16.59
C PRO A 11 27.52 6.35 -16.63
N THR A 12 26.99 6.17 -17.84
CA THR A 12 25.76 5.41 -18.08
C THR A 12 26.09 3.93 -17.92
N GLN A 13 25.66 3.30 -16.83
CA GLN A 13 25.66 1.85 -16.71
C GLN A 13 24.26 1.32 -16.96
N ASP A 14 24.10 0.71 -18.13
CA ASP A 14 22.99 -0.15 -18.47
C ASP A 14 23.41 -1.59 -18.15
N LYS A 15 22.80 -2.21 -17.14
CA LYS A 15 22.73 -3.67 -16.90
C LYS A 15 21.83 -3.96 -15.69
N GLY A 16 20.75 -4.69 -15.95
CA GLY A 16 19.67 -4.93 -15.00
C GLY A 16 19.97 -5.86 -13.82
N SER A 17 18.95 -5.89 -12.95
CA SER A 17 18.69 -6.75 -11.78
C SER A 17 19.65 -6.62 -10.59
N ASP A 18 19.09 -6.12 -9.48
CA ASP A 18 19.59 -6.14 -8.09
C ASP A 18 20.43 -4.97 -7.57
N GLU A 19 20.61 -3.88 -8.32
CA GLU A 19 21.15 -2.65 -7.77
C GLU A 19 20.00 -1.72 -7.36
N ILE A 20 19.79 -1.54 -6.05
CA ILE A 20 18.89 -0.51 -5.54
C ILE A 20 19.37 0.82 -6.11
N ASP A 21 18.58 1.39 -7.03
CA ASP A 21 18.83 2.72 -7.57
C ASP A 21 18.88 3.71 -6.40
N PHE A 22 20.09 4.08 -6.00
CA PHE A 22 20.36 4.90 -4.83
C PHE A 22 19.63 6.23 -4.90
N VAL A 23 19.44 6.78 -6.10
CA VAL A 23 18.72 8.04 -6.30
C VAL A 23 17.24 7.84 -5.98
N ARG A 24 16.63 6.77 -6.49
CA ARG A 24 15.24 6.42 -6.20
C ARG A 24 15.02 6.12 -4.71
N TRP A 25 15.91 5.35 -4.11
CA TRP A 25 15.86 5.03 -2.68
C TRP A 25 16.01 6.28 -1.83
N PHE A 26 16.96 7.15 -2.17
CA PHE A 26 17.22 8.38 -1.42
C PHE A 26 16.04 9.36 -1.54
N SER A 27 15.46 9.54 -2.73
CA SER A 27 14.24 10.34 -2.89
C SER A 27 13.04 9.76 -2.12
N GLN A 28 12.93 8.43 -2.02
CA GLN A 28 11.94 7.81 -1.14
C GLN A 28 12.22 8.09 0.34
N LEU A 29 13.49 8.07 0.75
CA LEU A 29 13.89 8.31 2.13
C LEU A 29 13.67 9.79 2.54
N GLU A 30 14.01 10.73 1.65
CA GLU A 30 13.73 12.16 1.84
C GLU A 30 12.22 12.44 1.92
N GLY A 31 11.41 11.81 1.06
CA GLY A 31 9.95 11.87 1.15
C GLY A 31 9.43 11.32 2.48
N ASN A 32 9.95 10.17 2.90
CA ASN A 32 9.58 9.57 4.19
C ASN A 32 9.98 10.45 5.39
N LEU A 33 11.12 11.13 5.35
CA LEU A 33 11.59 12.03 6.42
C LEU A 33 10.80 13.33 6.47
N ALA A 34 10.45 13.90 5.32
CA ALA A 34 9.62 15.11 5.24
C ALA A 34 8.20 14.89 5.83
N GLU A 35 7.76 13.63 5.90
CA GLU A 35 6.50 13.21 6.53
C GLU A 35 6.62 12.89 8.04
N THR A 36 7.78 13.14 8.67
CA THR A 36 7.99 12.91 10.12
C THR A 36 8.05 14.21 10.92
N LEU A 37 7.43 14.24 12.10
CA LEU A 37 7.69 15.25 13.14
C LEU A 37 8.12 14.53 14.42
N GLY A 38 9.33 14.83 14.91
CA GLY A 38 9.84 14.24 16.15
C GLY A 38 10.12 12.73 16.08
N GLY A 39 10.42 12.18 14.89
CA GLY A 39 10.64 10.74 14.70
C GLY A 39 9.36 9.91 14.57
N VAL A 40 8.19 10.56 14.62
CA VAL A 40 6.88 9.95 14.36
C VAL A 40 6.44 10.33 12.95
N LEU A 41 6.12 9.34 12.12
CA LEU A 41 5.49 9.56 10.82
C LEU A 41 4.11 10.19 11.04
N LEU A 42 3.95 11.48 10.72
CA LEU A 42 2.67 12.18 10.66
C LEU A 42 1.92 11.73 9.41
N ARG A 43 1.67 10.42 9.26
CA ARG A 43 0.89 9.90 8.15
C ARG A 43 -0.58 10.17 8.43
N ALA A 44 -1.09 11.21 7.76
CA ALA A 44 -2.44 11.19 7.22
C ALA A 44 -2.70 9.84 6.52
N ALA A 45 -3.97 9.51 6.26
CA ALA A 45 -4.35 8.28 5.58
C ALA A 45 -3.54 8.03 4.30
N ARG A 46 -2.60 7.08 4.31
CA ARG A 46 -1.82 6.63 3.14
C ARG A 46 -2.64 5.59 2.37
N PRO A 47 -3.01 5.84 1.10
CA PRO A 47 -3.64 4.81 0.29
C PRO A 47 -2.61 3.75 -0.10
N VAL A 48 -3.00 2.48 0.04
CA VAL A 48 -2.29 1.33 -0.51
C VAL A 48 -3.24 0.60 -1.43
N GLN A 49 -2.87 0.50 -2.70
CA GLN A 49 -3.69 -0.16 -3.72
C GLN A 49 -3.73 -1.67 -3.47
N VAL A 50 -4.89 -2.27 -3.69
CA VAL A 50 -5.15 -3.70 -3.51
C VAL A 50 -5.93 -4.26 -4.70
N GLY A 51 -5.81 -5.56 -4.94
CA GLY A 51 -6.50 -6.23 -6.05
C GLY A 51 -5.79 -6.11 -7.39
N ASP A 52 -6.52 -5.81 -8.46
CA ASP A 52 -5.98 -5.75 -9.83
C ASP A 52 -5.44 -4.37 -10.24
N ALA A 53 -5.50 -3.38 -9.34
CA ALA A 53 -4.97 -2.05 -9.63
C ALA A 53 -3.46 -2.08 -9.87
N ALA A 54 -2.95 -1.25 -10.78
CA ALA A 54 -1.51 -1.17 -11.04
C ALA A 54 -0.72 -0.80 -9.77
N GLY A 55 0.23 -1.66 -9.38
CA GLY A 55 0.99 -1.49 -8.14
C GLY A 55 0.28 -1.98 -6.88
N ALA A 56 -0.82 -2.74 -7.03
CA ALA A 56 -1.51 -3.37 -5.92
C ALA A 56 -0.62 -4.37 -5.17
N GLN A 57 -0.81 -4.41 -3.85
CA GLN A 57 -0.11 -5.33 -2.96
C GLN A 57 -1.08 -5.92 -1.96
N ASN A 58 -1.08 -7.25 -1.82
CA ASN A 58 -1.86 -7.91 -0.77
C ASN A 58 -1.28 -7.61 0.62
N LEU A 59 0.05 -7.40 0.72
CA LEU A 59 0.67 -6.96 1.96
C LEU A 59 0.73 -5.44 1.99
N ALA A 60 -0.27 -4.81 2.62
CA ALA A 60 -0.38 -3.36 2.67
C ALA A 60 0.63 -2.71 3.63
N SER A 61 1.04 -3.40 4.69
CA SER A 61 2.11 -2.98 5.60
C SER A 61 2.88 -4.17 6.19
N THR A 62 4.17 -3.99 6.41
CA THR A 62 5.07 -4.95 7.08
C THR A 62 5.37 -4.62 8.54
N SER A 63 4.92 -3.45 9.01
CA SER A 63 5.11 -2.92 10.36
C SER A 63 3.77 -2.61 11.03
N ALA A 64 3.78 -2.32 12.33
CA ALA A 64 2.63 -1.81 13.06
C ALA A 64 2.09 -0.50 12.47
N GLY A 65 0.80 -0.23 12.72
CA GLY A 65 0.10 0.96 12.23
C GLY A 65 -1.39 0.93 12.57
N ARG A 66 -2.17 1.71 11.84
CA ARG A 66 -3.64 1.73 11.96
C ARG A 66 -4.31 1.66 10.60
N LEU A 67 -5.35 0.86 10.47
CA LEU A 67 -6.27 0.86 9.34
C LEU A 67 -7.29 1.97 9.58
N VAL A 68 -7.32 2.98 8.72
CA VAL A 68 -8.21 4.16 8.88
C VAL A 68 -9.41 4.13 7.94
N GLY A 69 -9.42 3.22 6.95
CA GLY A 69 -10.56 3.02 6.06
C GLY A 69 -10.22 2.18 4.83
N TRP A 70 -11.19 2.07 3.94
CA TRP A 70 -11.04 1.43 2.62
C TRP A 70 -11.98 2.06 1.60
N SER A 71 -11.63 1.88 0.33
CA SER A 71 -12.50 2.13 -0.82
C SER A 71 -12.24 1.03 -1.83
N LEU A 72 -13.21 0.14 -2.01
CA LEU A 72 -13.10 -1.07 -2.80
C LEU A 72 -14.29 -1.17 -3.75
N ARG A 73 -14.08 -1.78 -4.91
CA ARG A 73 -15.15 -2.13 -5.85
C ARG A 73 -14.93 -3.50 -6.44
N GLU A 74 -16.01 -4.20 -6.71
CA GLU A 74 -16.00 -5.38 -7.57
C GLU A 74 -15.93 -4.91 -9.03
N ALA A 75 -14.87 -5.33 -9.74
CA ALA A 75 -14.46 -4.76 -11.01
C ALA A 75 -15.10 -5.44 -12.21
N THR A 76 -15.43 -6.73 -12.09
CA THR A 76 -15.84 -7.57 -13.23
C THR A 76 -17.34 -7.55 -13.46
N GLY A 77 -18.13 -7.30 -12.41
CA GLY A 77 -19.57 -7.44 -12.47
C GLY A 77 -20.00 -8.88 -12.75
N ALA A 78 -19.19 -9.90 -12.41
CA ALA A 78 -19.47 -11.31 -12.72
C ALA A 78 -19.91 -12.12 -11.50
N ALA A 79 -19.32 -11.87 -10.33
CA ALA A 79 -19.60 -12.59 -9.09
C ALA A 79 -19.40 -11.67 -7.87
N PRO A 80 -20.02 -11.96 -6.71
CA PRO A 80 -19.70 -11.26 -5.48
C PRO A 80 -18.26 -11.55 -5.05
N GLY A 81 -17.61 -10.55 -4.45
CA GLY A 81 -16.26 -10.65 -3.88
C GLY A 81 -16.28 -10.48 -2.38
N VAL A 82 -15.36 -11.15 -1.68
CA VAL A 82 -15.14 -10.94 -0.24
C VAL A 82 -13.70 -10.50 -0.02
N VAL A 83 -13.51 -9.41 0.72
CA VAL A 83 -12.18 -8.94 1.13
C VAL A 83 -12.04 -9.08 2.64
N ARG A 84 -10.95 -9.70 3.07
CA ARG A 84 -10.58 -9.83 4.48
C ARG A 84 -9.30 -9.07 4.74
N ILE A 85 -9.29 -8.30 5.81
CA ILE A 85 -8.11 -7.55 6.26
C ILE A 85 -7.63 -8.17 7.56
N TRP A 86 -6.36 -8.51 7.64
CA TRP A 86 -5.73 -9.26 8.73
C TRP A 86 -4.60 -8.44 9.36
N ASP A 87 -4.46 -8.52 10.69
CA ASP A 87 -3.27 -8.07 11.42
C ASP A 87 -2.19 -9.14 11.31
N GLY A 88 -1.27 -8.93 10.36
CA GLY A 88 -0.22 -9.87 10.06
C GLY A 88 0.34 -9.70 8.67
N ARG A 89 1.17 -10.66 8.26
CA ARG A 89 1.75 -10.73 6.92
C ARG A 89 1.01 -11.70 5.99
N ASP A 90 0.06 -12.43 6.55
CA ASP A 90 -0.74 -13.47 5.92
C ASP A 90 -2.12 -13.56 6.60
N ASN A 91 -2.91 -14.57 6.21
CA ASN A 91 -4.24 -14.85 6.75
C ASN A 91 -4.24 -15.68 8.05
N GLN A 92 -3.09 -15.81 8.74
CA GLN A 92 -3.00 -16.47 10.06
C GLN A 92 -3.12 -15.47 11.22
N GLY A 93 -3.16 -14.18 10.91
CA GLY A 93 -3.30 -13.09 11.86
C GLY A 93 -4.70 -12.93 12.45
N ALA A 94 -4.90 -11.84 13.21
CA ALA A 94 -6.23 -11.47 13.69
C ALA A 94 -7.04 -10.83 12.57
N LEU A 95 -8.28 -11.26 12.35
CA LEU A 95 -9.17 -10.64 11.36
C LEU A 95 -9.61 -9.25 11.86
N LEU A 96 -9.25 -8.21 11.12
CA LEU A 96 -9.59 -6.81 11.41
C LEU A 96 -10.92 -6.41 10.77
N ALA A 97 -11.15 -6.82 9.52
CA ALA A 97 -12.37 -6.50 8.79
C ALA A 97 -12.71 -7.60 7.77
N CYS A 98 -14.01 -7.80 7.54
CA CYS A 98 -14.54 -8.64 6.48
C CYS A 98 -15.57 -7.82 5.70
N ILE A 99 -15.30 -7.62 4.40
CA ILE A 99 -15.98 -6.70 3.50
C ILE A 99 -16.63 -7.55 2.42
N ASN A 100 -17.95 -7.42 2.26
CA ASN A 100 -18.70 -8.21 1.29
C ASN A 100 -19.14 -7.28 0.15
N LEU A 101 -18.55 -7.48 -1.02
CA LEU A 101 -18.88 -6.74 -2.22
C LEU A 101 -19.88 -7.54 -3.06
N GLY A 102 -21.06 -6.96 -3.27
CA GLY A 102 -21.98 -7.45 -4.29
C GLY A 102 -21.39 -7.32 -5.69
N GLN A 103 -21.98 -8.03 -6.65
CA GLN A 103 -21.63 -7.94 -8.06
C GLN A 103 -21.74 -6.49 -8.57
N GLY A 104 -20.65 -5.94 -9.11
CA GLY A 104 -20.52 -4.56 -9.58
C GLY A 104 -20.66 -3.50 -8.48
N ALA A 105 -20.66 -3.89 -7.22
CA ALA A 105 -20.86 -2.99 -6.09
C ALA A 105 -19.54 -2.37 -5.63
N SER A 106 -19.64 -1.23 -4.97
CA SER A 106 -18.53 -0.62 -4.24
C SER A 106 -18.86 -0.48 -2.76
N GLU A 107 -17.82 -0.55 -1.94
CA GLU A 107 -17.89 -0.33 -0.51
C GLU A 107 -16.80 0.64 -0.10
N THR A 108 -17.16 1.62 0.71
CA THR A 108 -16.22 2.62 1.24
C THR A 108 -16.53 2.85 2.71
N GLN A 109 -15.49 2.75 3.53
CA GLN A 109 -15.60 3.03 4.96
C GLN A 109 -14.49 3.97 5.38
N TRP A 110 -14.86 5.01 6.12
CA TRP A 110 -13.95 5.87 6.86
C TRP A 110 -14.14 5.64 8.35
N MET A 111 -13.05 5.39 9.08
CA MET A 111 -13.07 5.07 10.52
C MET A 111 -12.54 6.20 11.39
N ALA A 112 -12.51 7.42 10.84
CA ALA A 112 -11.87 8.58 11.48
C ALA A 112 -10.34 8.35 11.71
N PRO A 113 -9.61 9.34 12.26
CA PRO A 113 -8.17 9.20 12.47
C PRO A 113 -7.76 8.09 13.45
N GLY A 114 -8.66 7.67 14.35
CA GLY A 114 -8.39 6.62 15.35
C GLY A 114 -8.25 5.23 14.71
N GLY A 115 -9.10 4.89 13.74
CA GLY A 115 -9.00 3.64 12.98
C GLY A 115 -8.98 2.37 13.85
N VAL A 116 -8.44 1.30 13.27
CA VAL A 116 -8.19 0.00 13.93
C VAL A 116 -6.69 -0.26 13.94
N SER A 117 -6.10 -0.42 15.11
CA SER A 117 -4.66 -0.70 15.24
C SER A 117 -4.32 -2.13 14.83
N PHE A 118 -3.13 -2.30 14.26
CA PHE A 118 -2.52 -3.59 13.95
C PHE A 118 -1.03 -3.57 14.33
N GLN A 119 -0.50 -4.72 14.76
CA GLN A 119 0.85 -4.78 15.33
C GLN A 119 1.88 -5.46 14.42
N HIS A 120 1.47 -6.46 13.64
CA HIS A 120 2.40 -7.35 12.94
C HIS A 120 2.47 -7.11 11.42
N GLY A 121 1.61 -6.22 10.93
CA GLY A 121 1.44 -5.88 9.53
C GLY A 121 -0.03 -5.74 9.19
N CYS A 122 -0.30 -5.41 7.93
CA CYS A 122 -1.66 -5.37 7.41
C CYS A 122 -1.68 -6.18 6.12
N PHE A 123 -2.34 -7.33 6.14
CA PHE A 123 -2.50 -8.22 5.00
C PHE A 123 -3.94 -8.20 4.51
N VAL A 124 -4.12 -8.05 3.20
CA VAL A 124 -5.40 -7.99 2.52
C VAL A 124 -5.54 -9.26 1.68
N GLU A 125 -6.52 -10.06 2.05
CA GLU A 125 -6.89 -11.29 1.37
C GLU A 125 -8.16 -11.03 0.55
N ILE A 126 -8.08 -11.27 -0.75
CA ILE A 126 -9.22 -11.17 -1.66
C ILE A 126 -9.71 -12.58 -1.98
N ILE A 127 -10.89 -12.90 -1.47
CA ILE A 127 -11.59 -14.18 -1.69
C ILE A 127 -12.66 -13.91 -2.73
N ALA A 128 -12.33 -14.11 -3.98
CA ALA A 128 -13.29 -13.97 -5.06
C ALA A 128 -14.28 -15.14 -5.12
N GLY A 129 -15.51 -14.84 -5.53
CA GLY A 129 -16.55 -15.82 -5.84
C GLY A 129 -16.21 -16.78 -7.01
N GLY A 130 -15.07 -16.58 -7.68
CA GLY A 130 -14.49 -17.47 -8.69
C GLY A 130 -13.00 -17.84 -8.47
N GLY A 131 -12.39 -17.46 -7.34
CA GLY A 131 -11.00 -17.79 -7.03
C GLY A 131 -9.91 -16.91 -7.68
N LEU A 132 -10.26 -15.75 -8.25
CA LEU A 132 -9.32 -14.81 -8.86
C LEU A 132 -9.23 -13.50 -8.06
N SER A 133 -8.02 -13.07 -7.69
CA SER A 133 -7.80 -11.74 -7.06
C SER A 133 -8.15 -10.55 -7.97
N ALA A 134 -8.47 -10.81 -9.24
CA ALA A 134 -8.77 -9.81 -10.26
C ALA A 134 -10.17 -9.19 -10.12
N ASP A 135 -11.04 -9.79 -9.31
CA ASP A 135 -12.45 -9.37 -9.23
C ASP A 135 -12.65 -8.13 -8.35
N VAL A 136 -11.67 -7.76 -7.54
CA VAL A 136 -11.75 -6.59 -6.65
C VAL A 136 -10.59 -5.65 -6.95
N GLU A 137 -10.87 -4.36 -6.94
CA GLU A 137 -9.85 -3.31 -7.03
C GLU A 137 -10.17 -2.15 -6.09
N GLY A 138 -9.14 -1.42 -5.67
CA GLY A 138 -9.29 -0.23 -4.85
C GLY A 138 -8.10 0.00 -3.93
N ALA A 139 -8.36 0.64 -2.79
CA ALA A 139 -7.33 0.96 -1.83
C ALA A 139 -7.77 0.76 -0.38
N VAL A 140 -6.83 0.33 0.45
CA VAL A 140 -6.91 0.43 1.91
C VAL A 140 -6.14 1.65 2.38
N PHE A 141 -6.64 2.34 3.40
CA PHE A 141 -6.03 3.54 3.92
C PHE A 141 -5.35 3.23 5.26
N LEU A 142 -4.06 3.54 5.37
CA LEU A 142 -3.25 3.28 6.55
C LEU A 142 -2.78 4.57 7.22
N GLY A 143 -2.84 4.64 8.54
CA GLY A 143 -2.21 5.69 9.34
C GLY A 143 -0.99 5.17 10.10
N GLY A 144 -0.20 6.09 10.66
CA GLY A 144 0.94 5.77 11.52
C GLY A 144 0.54 5.08 12.82
N ALA A 145 1.45 4.31 13.40
CA ALA A 145 1.29 3.79 14.76
C ALA A 145 1.33 4.95 15.77
N GLU A 146 0.51 4.86 16.83
CA GLU A 146 0.59 5.74 18.01
C GLU A 146 1.59 5.20 19.03
#